data_AF-K1SEG7-F1
#
_entry.id   AF-K1SEG7-F1
#
_cell.length_a   1.000
_cell.length_b   1.000
_cell.length_c   1.000
_cell.angle_alpha   90.00
_cell.angle_beta   90.00
_cell.angle_gamma   90.00
#
_symmetry.space_group_name_H-M   'P 1'
#
loop_
_entity.id
_entity.type
_entity.pdbx_description
1 polymer ?
#
loop_
_entity_poly.entity_id
_entity_poly.type
_entity_poly.pdbx_seq_one_letter_code
_entity_poly.pdbx_strand_id
1 'polypeptide(L)'
;MLKDYQIKRIKEQYPKGTEIELISMEDSQAVPSGTHGIVDFVDDMGTIQMTWDNGSSLGLVVGEDQFKVIKKSKIKELSCSEVKELRDRNYEFLILQGCGGELSEWVDGFTKMLKDEGIAKDSFSFDEVYLFQNNNLTNIAFALNNKDLDISKLAMFRLKIRETFGAMWLSDYIDNGYIKDIGI
;
A
#
# COMPACT_ATOMS: atom_id res chain seq x y z
N MET A 1 -15.40 -31.99 0.80
CA MET A 1 -14.45 -31.70 1.90
C MET A 1 -13.10 -31.40 1.27
N LEU A 2 -12.45 -30.31 1.66
CA LEU A 2 -11.13 -29.94 1.14
C LEU A 2 -10.09 -30.98 1.56
N LYS A 3 -9.11 -31.24 0.70
CA LYS A 3 -7.95 -32.07 1.02
C LYS A 3 -6.92 -31.27 1.81
N ASP A 4 -6.08 -31.93 2.60
CA ASP A 4 -5.06 -31.29 3.44
C ASP A 4 -4.17 -30.30 2.69
N TYR A 5 -3.76 -30.63 1.45
CA TYR A 5 -2.94 -29.72 0.65
C TYR A 5 -3.69 -28.45 0.24
N GLN A 6 -5.02 -28.50 0.09
CA GLN A 6 -5.84 -27.33 -0.22
C GLN A 6 -5.93 -26.42 1.02
N ILE A 7 -6.21 -27.01 2.18
CA ILE A 7 -6.24 -26.28 3.46
C ILE A 7 -4.87 -25.63 3.74
N LYS A 8 -3.77 -26.37 3.51
CA LYS A 8 -2.41 -25.84 3.64
C LYS A 8 -2.18 -24.63 2.72
N ARG A 9 -2.61 -24.70 1.46
CA ARG A 9 -2.50 -23.57 0.53
C ARG A 9 -3.30 -22.35 0.98
N ILE A 10 -4.52 -22.54 1.49
CA ILE A 10 -5.34 -21.45 2.02
C ILE A 10 -4.64 -20.80 3.22
N LYS A 11 -4.09 -21.59 4.15
CA LYS A 11 -3.29 -21.10 5.28
C LYS A 11 -2.07 -20.29 4.86
N GLU A 12 -1.39 -20.72 3.79
CA GLU A 12 -0.23 -20.01 3.23
C GLU A 12 -0.64 -18.71 2.52
N GLN A 13 -1.80 -18.69 1.87
CA GLN A 13 -2.29 -17.54 1.10
C GLN A 13 -2.93 -16.46 1.97
N TYR A 14 -3.58 -16.85 3.06
CA TYR A 14 -4.28 -15.96 3.99
C TYR A 14 -3.76 -16.16 5.42
N PRO A 15 -2.48 -15.84 5.71
CA PRO A 15 -1.97 -15.91 7.07
C PRO A 15 -2.66 -14.88 7.98
N LYS A 16 -2.56 -15.11 9.29
CA LYS A 16 -3.04 -14.16 10.31
C LYS A 16 -2.49 -12.75 10.03
N GLY A 17 -3.35 -11.74 10.15
CA GLY A 17 -3.00 -10.35 9.87
C GLY A 17 -3.19 -9.92 8.41
N THR A 18 -3.58 -10.84 7.52
CA THR A 18 -3.98 -10.47 6.16
C THR A 18 -5.24 -9.61 6.22
N GLU A 19 -5.23 -8.47 5.53
CA GLU A 19 -6.40 -7.61 5.43
C GLU A 19 -7.22 -7.96 4.19
N ILE A 20 -8.54 -8.03 4.37
CA ILE A 20 -9.49 -8.44 3.35
C ILE A 20 -10.64 -7.42 3.31
N GLU A 21 -11.07 -7.06 2.11
CA GLU A 21 -12.35 -6.38 1.89
C GLU A 21 -13.35 -7.38 1.30
N LEU A 22 -14.56 -7.43 1.88
CA LEU A 22 -15.65 -8.24 1.34
C LEU A 22 -16.21 -7.60 0.07
N ILE A 23 -16.34 -8.38 -1.01
CA ILE A 23 -17.04 -7.96 -2.22
C ILE A 23 -18.50 -8.43 -2.18
N SER A 24 -18.73 -9.72 -1.93
CA SER A 24 -20.07 -10.28 -1.76
C SER A 24 -20.05 -11.63 -1.05
N MET A 25 -21.09 -11.93 -0.28
CA MET A 25 -21.33 -13.20 0.41
C MET A 25 -22.84 -13.47 0.39
N GLU A 26 -23.24 -14.66 -0.03
CA GLU A 26 -24.66 -15.07 -0.05
C GLU A 26 -25.10 -15.67 1.30
N ASP A 27 -24.99 -14.87 2.36
CA ASP A 27 -25.42 -15.25 3.71
C ASP A 27 -26.28 -14.14 4.35
N SER A 28 -27.32 -14.53 5.08
CA SER A 28 -28.19 -13.61 5.83
C SER A 28 -27.46 -12.75 6.88
N GLN A 29 -26.31 -13.21 7.37
CA GLN A 29 -25.47 -12.54 8.36
C GLN A 29 -24.25 -11.85 7.74
N ALA A 30 -24.17 -11.80 6.41
CA ALA A 30 -23.07 -11.17 5.69
C ALA A 30 -22.86 -9.72 6.14
N VAL A 31 -21.59 -9.33 6.30
CA VAL A 31 -21.25 -7.91 6.48
C VAL A 31 -21.51 -7.15 5.18
N PRO A 32 -21.73 -5.81 5.23
CA PRO A 32 -21.90 -5.03 4.00
C PRO A 32 -20.71 -5.17 3.04
N SER A 33 -20.96 -5.15 1.74
CA SER A 33 -19.91 -5.03 0.72
C SER A 33 -19.02 -3.80 0.98
N GLY A 34 -17.72 -3.94 0.81
CA GLY A 34 -16.71 -2.93 1.13
C GLY A 34 -16.25 -2.92 2.60
N THR A 35 -16.84 -3.75 3.47
CA THR A 35 -16.36 -3.89 4.85
C THR A 35 -14.97 -4.53 4.84
N HIS A 36 -14.04 -3.92 5.57
CA HIS A 36 -12.68 -4.44 5.76
C HIS A 36 -12.61 -5.29 7.04
N GLY A 37 -11.68 -6.23 7.06
CA GLY A 37 -11.44 -7.09 8.20
C GLY A 37 -10.06 -7.74 8.14
N ILE A 38 -9.63 -8.25 9.28
CA ILE A 38 -8.34 -8.92 9.44
C ILE A 38 -8.55 -10.42 9.63
N VAL A 39 -7.75 -11.22 8.93
CA VAL A 39 -7.69 -12.66 9.12
C VAL A 39 -7.13 -12.98 10.50
N ASP A 40 -7.91 -13.70 11.30
CA ASP A 40 -7.47 -14.21 12.60
C ASP A 40 -6.68 -15.52 12.44
N PHE A 41 -7.24 -16.46 11.69
CA PHE A 41 -6.62 -17.73 11.30
C PHE A 41 -7.46 -18.42 10.22
N VAL A 42 -6.93 -19.51 9.65
CA VAL A 42 -7.69 -20.43 8.79
C VAL A 42 -7.85 -21.74 9.56
N ASP A 43 -9.09 -22.22 9.69
CA ASP A 43 -9.40 -23.45 10.44
C ASP A 43 -9.00 -24.73 9.68
N ASP A 44 -9.36 -25.89 10.22
CA ASP A 44 -9.11 -27.20 9.61
C ASP A 44 -10.14 -27.58 8.53
N MET A 45 -11.22 -26.81 8.38
CA MET A 45 -12.18 -26.94 7.28
C MET A 45 -11.80 -26.06 6.08
N GLY A 46 -10.87 -25.12 6.26
CA GLY A 46 -10.41 -24.17 5.24
C GLY A 46 -11.18 -22.86 5.23
N THR A 47 -12.02 -22.60 6.24
CA THR A 47 -12.69 -21.31 6.42
C THR A 47 -11.69 -20.30 6.95
N ILE A 48 -11.70 -19.10 6.39
CA ILE A 48 -10.90 -17.98 6.86
C ILE A 48 -11.69 -17.29 7.97
N GLN A 49 -11.24 -17.42 9.21
CA GLN A 49 -11.86 -16.74 10.35
C GLN A 49 -11.41 -15.28 10.38
N MET A 50 -12.37 -14.37 10.54
CA MET A 50 -12.18 -12.94 10.35
C MET A 50 -12.60 -12.17 11.60
N THR A 51 -11.94 -11.04 11.83
CA THR A 51 -12.48 -9.94 12.64
C THR A 51 -12.73 -8.77 11.69
N TRP A 52 -14.00 -8.43 11.47
CA TRP A 52 -14.42 -7.33 10.60
C TRP A 52 -14.47 -6.00 11.38
N ASP A 53 -14.26 -4.89 10.68
CA ASP A 53 -14.26 -3.54 11.26
C ASP A 53 -15.60 -3.16 11.93
N ASN A 54 -16.70 -3.78 11.48
CA ASN A 54 -18.02 -3.60 12.09
C ASN A 54 -18.26 -4.47 13.34
N GLY A 55 -17.24 -5.21 13.80
CA GLY A 55 -17.28 -6.10 14.96
C GLY A 55 -17.82 -7.51 14.68
N SER A 56 -18.22 -7.81 13.44
CA SER A 56 -18.59 -9.18 13.04
C SER A 56 -17.37 -10.10 13.06
N SER A 57 -17.61 -11.40 13.28
CA SER A 57 -16.60 -12.45 13.18
C SER A 57 -16.95 -13.54 12.16
N LEU A 58 -17.85 -13.25 11.22
CA LEU A 58 -18.29 -14.24 10.23
C LEU A 58 -17.12 -14.60 9.30
N GLY A 59 -16.83 -15.90 9.19
CA GLY A 59 -15.73 -16.40 8.37
C GLY A 59 -16.03 -16.38 6.87
N LEU A 60 -14.98 -16.46 6.05
CA LEU A 60 -15.05 -16.56 4.59
C LEU A 60 -14.77 -17.98 4.10
N VAL A 61 -15.54 -18.43 3.12
CA VAL A 61 -15.35 -19.70 2.41
C VAL A 61 -14.72 -19.44 1.03
N VAL A 62 -13.50 -19.94 0.84
CA VAL A 62 -12.75 -19.76 -0.41
C VAL A 62 -13.46 -20.46 -1.56
N GLY A 63 -13.82 -19.69 -2.60
CA GLY A 63 -14.49 -20.18 -3.81
C GLY A 63 -16.01 -20.08 -3.76
N GLU A 64 -16.58 -19.74 -2.61
CA GLU A 64 -18.01 -19.40 -2.45
C GLU A 64 -18.16 -17.88 -2.26
N ASP A 65 -17.39 -17.29 -1.33
CA ASP A 65 -17.39 -15.86 -1.08
C ASP A 65 -16.48 -15.10 -2.06
N GLN A 66 -16.89 -13.87 -2.39
CA GLN A 66 -16.07 -12.95 -3.17
C GLN A 66 -15.46 -11.90 -2.24
N PHE A 67 -14.14 -11.81 -2.26
CA PHE A 67 -13.38 -10.89 -1.44
C PHE A 67 -12.06 -10.54 -2.14
N LYS A 68 -11.42 -9.46 -1.70
CA LYS A 68 -10.09 -9.06 -2.19
C LYS A 68 -9.11 -8.93 -1.03
N VAL A 69 -7.90 -9.42 -1.22
CA VAL A 69 -6.79 -9.15 -0.28
C VAL A 69 -6.30 -7.73 -0.51
N ILE A 70 -6.24 -6.96 0.56
CA ILE A 70 -5.69 -5.61 0.53
C ILE A 70 -4.17 -5.71 0.63
N LYS A 71 -3.50 -5.48 -0.49
CA LYS A 71 -2.04 -5.41 -0.51
C LYS A 71 -1.60 -4.08 0.10
N LYS A 72 -1.07 -4.14 1.32
CA LYS A 72 -0.41 -2.99 1.94
C LYS A 72 1.03 -2.87 1.50
N SER A 73 1.44 -1.65 1.19
CA SER A 73 2.83 -1.34 0.88
C SER A 73 3.66 -1.40 2.16
N LYS A 74 4.75 -2.18 2.15
CA LYS A 74 5.70 -2.17 3.26
C LYS A 74 6.54 -0.91 3.19
N ILE A 75 6.52 -0.13 4.27
CA ILE A 75 7.33 1.08 4.43
C ILE A 75 8.69 0.67 5.02
N LYS A 76 9.78 1.09 4.38
CA LYS A 76 11.15 0.87 4.86
C LYS A 76 11.81 2.22 5.16
N GLU A 77 12.43 2.34 6.32
CA GLU A 77 13.17 3.55 6.67
C GLU A 77 14.54 3.56 6.00
N LEU A 78 14.97 4.74 5.52
CA LEU A 78 16.26 5.01 4.91
C LEU A 78 16.89 6.26 5.54
N SER A 79 18.21 6.27 5.58
CA SER A 79 19.03 7.47 5.76
C SER A 79 19.06 8.31 4.48
N CYS A 80 19.43 9.59 4.61
CA CYS A 80 19.63 10.48 3.46
C CYS A 80 20.69 9.96 2.47
N SER A 81 21.73 9.26 2.94
CA SER A 81 22.73 8.62 2.07
C SER A 81 22.12 7.48 1.25
N GLU A 82 21.32 6.62 1.87
CA GLU A 82 20.64 5.51 1.17
C GLU A 82 19.59 6.02 0.18
N VAL A 83 18.96 7.17 0.46
CA VAL A 83 18.05 7.83 -0.51
C VAL A 83 18.81 8.25 -1.77
N LYS A 84 20.08 8.66 -1.68
CA LYS A 84 20.88 8.97 -2.87
C LYS A 84 21.13 7.73 -3.72
N GLU A 85 21.34 6.58 -3.09
CA GLU A 85 21.53 5.28 -3.78
C GLU A 85 20.28 4.83 -4.55
N LEU A 86 19.08 5.34 -4.20
CA LEU A 86 17.87 5.08 -4.99
C LEU A 86 17.98 5.62 -6.43
N ARG A 87 18.85 6.61 -6.70
CA ARG A 87 19.13 7.10 -8.05
C ARG A 87 19.75 6.04 -8.96
N ASP A 88 20.42 5.04 -8.39
CA ASP A 88 21.06 3.96 -9.16
C ASP A 88 20.06 2.87 -9.60
N ARG A 89 18.78 3.00 -9.20
CA ARG A 89 17.70 2.13 -9.68
C ARG A 89 17.39 2.43 -11.15
N ASN A 90 16.87 1.42 -11.85
CA ASN A 90 16.42 1.56 -13.23
C ASN A 90 14.98 2.14 -13.35
N TYR A 91 14.45 2.71 -12.28
CA TYR A 91 13.14 3.36 -12.21
C TYR A 91 13.21 4.59 -11.30
N GLU A 92 12.23 5.48 -11.46
CA GLU A 92 12.16 6.76 -10.75
C GLU A 92 11.32 6.65 -9.47
N PHE A 93 11.42 7.65 -8.61
CA PHE A 93 10.62 7.79 -7.39
C PHE A 93 9.90 9.12 -7.33
N LEU A 94 8.70 9.12 -6.74
CA LEU A 94 8.00 10.32 -6.33
C LEU A 94 8.23 10.59 -4.85
N ILE A 95 8.74 11.77 -4.51
CA ILE A 95 8.91 12.23 -3.14
C ILE A 95 7.70 13.06 -2.73
N LEU A 96 7.12 12.77 -1.58
CA LEU A 96 6.26 13.68 -0.82
C LEU A 96 6.97 14.10 0.46
N GLN A 97 6.78 15.36 0.86
CA GLN A 97 7.43 15.96 2.02
C GLN A 97 6.41 16.29 3.12
N GLY A 98 6.88 16.31 4.38
CA GLY A 98 6.04 16.69 5.52
C GLY A 98 5.03 15.63 5.95
N CYS A 99 5.29 14.36 5.64
CA CYS A 99 4.43 13.22 5.94
C CYS A 99 4.54 12.77 7.42
N GLY A 100 4.27 13.68 8.36
CA GLY A 100 4.28 13.38 9.80
C GLY A 100 3.03 12.61 10.25
N GLY A 101 3.05 12.06 11.48
CA GLY A 101 1.93 11.29 12.02
C GLY A 101 1.99 9.80 11.64
N GLU A 102 0.83 9.18 11.47
CA GLU A 102 0.73 7.77 11.10
C GLU A 102 1.05 7.61 9.59
N LEU A 103 2.03 6.77 9.27
CA LEU A 103 2.61 6.72 7.93
C LEU A 103 1.77 5.91 6.95
N SER A 104 1.02 4.91 7.44
CA SER A 104 0.11 4.15 6.58
C SER A 104 -1.03 5.03 6.07
N GLU A 105 -1.52 6.01 6.84
CA GLU A 105 -2.51 7.00 6.42
C GLU A 105 -2.03 7.82 5.23
N TRP A 106 -0.75 8.19 5.18
CA TRP A 106 -0.16 8.89 4.03
C TRP A 106 -0.09 7.99 2.80
N VAL A 107 0.35 6.75 2.96
CA VAL A 107 0.46 5.80 1.84
C VAL A 107 -0.91 5.45 1.30
N ASP A 108 -1.87 5.15 2.16
CA ASP A 108 -3.23 4.76 1.80
C ASP A 108 -3.99 5.95 1.22
N GLY A 109 -3.88 7.13 1.84
CA GLY A 109 -4.48 8.37 1.35
C GLY A 109 -3.95 8.77 -0.03
N PHE A 110 -2.62 8.76 -0.21
CA PHE A 110 -2.04 9.07 -1.51
C PHE A 110 -2.39 8.01 -2.57
N THR A 111 -2.36 6.73 -2.22
CA THR A 111 -2.79 5.65 -3.11
C THR A 111 -4.24 5.82 -3.54
N LYS A 112 -5.13 6.22 -2.63
CA LYS A 112 -6.53 6.54 -2.95
C LYS A 112 -6.63 7.73 -3.90
N MET A 113 -5.89 8.81 -3.67
CA MET A 113 -5.88 9.97 -4.57
C MET A 113 -5.48 9.58 -6.00
N LEU A 114 -4.47 8.71 -6.15
CA LEU A 114 -4.07 8.19 -7.47
C LEU A 114 -5.18 7.38 -8.15
N LYS A 115 -5.94 6.60 -7.38
CA LYS A 115 -7.09 5.84 -7.90
C LYS A 115 -8.24 6.76 -8.31
N ASP A 116 -8.58 7.73 -7.47
CA ASP A 116 -9.65 8.70 -7.73
C ASP A 116 -9.37 9.55 -8.99
N GLU A 117 -8.09 9.88 -9.26
CA GLU A 117 -7.65 10.60 -10.46
C GLU A 117 -7.47 9.67 -11.69
N GLY A 118 -7.75 8.37 -11.54
CA GLY A 118 -7.61 7.37 -12.61
C GLY A 118 -6.16 7.20 -13.09
N ILE A 119 -5.19 7.42 -12.20
CA ILE A 119 -3.74 7.21 -12.42
C ILE A 119 -3.38 5.76 -12.07
N ALA A 120 -4.10 5.16 -11.14
CA ALA A 120 -3.95 3.79 -10.69
C ALA A 120 -5.31 3.07 -10.69
N LYS A 121 -5.29 1.73 -10.78
CA LYS A 121 -6.50 0.89 -10.67
C LYS A 121 -6.82 0.57 -9.21
N ASP A 122 -8.03 0.08 -8.93
CA ASP A 122 -8.48 -0.21 -7.56
C ASP A 122 -7.59 -1.20 -6.80
N SER A 123 -7.04 -2.19 -7.50
CA SER A 123 -6.12 -3.19 -6.93
C SER A 123 -4.68 -2.68 -6.74
N PHE A 124 -4.39 -1.43 -7.11
CA PHE A 124 -3.04 -0.89 -7.04
C PHE A 124 -2.58 -0.67 -5.60
N SER A 125 -1.30 -0.96 -5.39
CA SER A 125 -0.51 -0.68 -4.19
C SER A 125 0.94 -0.45 -4.64
N PHE A 126 1.68 0.41 -3.97
CA PHE A 126 3.11 0.54 -4.23
C PHE A 126 3.87 -0.74 -3.82
N ASP A 127 4.79 -1.20 -4.66
CA ASP A 127 5.63 -2.35 -4.33
C ASP A 127 6.73 -1.98 -3.32
N GLU A 128 7.23 -0.75 -3.39
CA GLU A 128 8.25 -0.21 -2.51
C GLU A 128 7.88 1.22 -2.08
N VAL A 129 7.90 1.45 -0.77
CA VAL A 129 7.71 2.75 -0.15
C VAL A 129 8.82 2.94 0.87
N TYR A 130 9.47 4.11 0.82
CA TYR A 130 10.58 4.44 1.70
C TYR A 130 10.27 5.68 2.52
N LEU A 131 10.64 5.63 3.80
CA LEU A 131 10.54 6.73 4.75
C LEU A 131 11.93 7.29 4.99
N PHE A 132 12.09 8.62 5.03
CA PHE A 132 13.36 9.21 5.47
C PHE A 132 13.16 10.59 6.08
N GLN A 133 14.02 10.91 7.06
CA GLN A 133 14.08 12.23 7.68
C GLN A 133 15.10 13.10 6.94
N ASN A 134 14.70 14.34 6.62
CA ASN A 134 15.62 15.35 6.10
C ASN A 134 15.19 16.75 6.59
N ASN A 135 16.11 17.49 7.23
CA ASN A 135 15.84 18.81 7.82
C ASN A 135 14.57 18.85 8.71
N ASN A 136 14.41 17.85 9.58
CA ASN A 136 13.24 17.66 10.47
C ASN A 136 11.89 17.44 9.75
N LEU A 137 11.91 17.21 8.43
CA LEU A 137 10.73 16.78 7.70
C LEU A 137 10.78 15.27 7.52
N THR A 138 9.68 14.63 7.86
CA THR A 138 9.38 13.26 7.42
C THR A 138 9.04 13.30 5.94
N ASN A 139 9.75 12.54 5.12
CA ASN A 139 9.49 12.44 3.68
C ASN A 139 9.21 10.98 3.32
N ILE A 140 8.40 10.78 2.29
CA ILE A 140 8.10 9.46 1.74
C ILE A 140 8.51 9.42 0.27
N ALA A 141 9.27 8.39 -0.12
CA ALA A 141 9.60 8.08 -1.50
C ALA A 141 8.79 6.87 -1.97
N PHE A 142 7.99 7.09 -3.02
CA PHE A 142 7.17 6.07 -3.66
C PHE A 142 7.86 5.57 -4.94
N ALA A 143 8.14 4.27 -5.02
CA ALA A 143 8.74 3.69 -6.22
C ALA A 143 7.76 3.67 -7.39
N LEU A 144 8.23 4.08 -8.57
CA LEU A 144 7.44 4.09 -9.81
C LEU A 144 7.80 2.89 -10.70
N ASN A 145 7.95 1.72 -10.09
CA ASN A 145 8.31 0.45 -10.75
C ASN A 145 7.09 -0.42 -11.11
N ASN A 146 5.90 -0.05 -10.64
CA ASN A 146 4.69 -0.80 -10.90
C ASN A 146 4.03 -0.36 -12.22
N LYS A 147 3.86 -1.32 -13.14
CA LYS A 147 3.31 -1.12 -14.49
C LYS A 147 1.87 -0.63 -14.54
N ASP A 148 1.12 -0.74 -13.44
CA ASP A 148 -0.28 -0.32 -13.39
C ASP A 148 -0.45 1.19 -13.10
N LEU A 149 0.66 1.94 -12.99
CA LEU A 149 0.67 3.40 -12.92
C LEU A 149 0.66 4.04 -14.32
N ASP A 150 -0.27 4.97 -14.54
CA ASP A 150 -0.23 5.90 -15.67
C ASP A 150 0.79 7.02 -15.40
N ILE A 151 2.03 6.79 -15.84
CA ILE A 151 3.14 7.74 -15.62
C ILE A 151 2.88 9.11 -16.28
N SER A 152 2.15 9.15 -17.40
CA SER A 152 1.87 10.41 -18.10
C SER A 152 0.91 11.28 -17.28
N LYS A 153 -0.16 10.68 -16.73
CA LYS A 153 -1.05 11.39 -15.81
C LYS A 153 -0.35 11.73 -14.50
N LEU A 154 0.46 10.83 -13.96
CA LEU A 154 1.22 11.07 -12.72
C LEU A 154 2.16 12.28 -12.86
N ALA A 155 2.81 12.45 -14.01
CA ALA A 155 3.69 13.59 -14.26
C ALA A 155 2.95 14.94 -14.19
N MET A 156 1.73 15.00 -14.73
CA MET A 156 0.85 16.17 -14.63
C MET A 156 0.30 16.34 -13.22
N PHE A 157 -0.12 15.25 -12.57
CA PHE A 157 -0.66 15.26 -11.22
C PHE A 157 0.37 15.74 -10.19
N ARG A 158 1.61 15.29 -10.30
CA ARG A 158 2.73 15.78 -9.47
C ARG A 158 2.83 17.30 -9.48
N LEU A 159 2.68 17.96 -10.63
CA LEU A 159 2.69 19.42 -10.71
C LEU A 159 1.54 20.05 -9.92
N LYS A 160 0.34 19.46 -10.00
CA LYS A 160 -0.86 19.91 -9.26
C LYS A 160 -0.65 19.84 -7.76
N ILE A 161 0.02 18.80 -7.26
CA ILE A 161 0.21 18.56 -5.82
C ILE A 161 1.55 19.07 -5.26
N ARG A 162 2.40 19.67 -6.10
CA ARG A 162 3.75 20.13 -5.73
C ARG A 162 3.73 21.11 -4.56
N GLU A 163 2.94 22.16 -4.66
CA GLU A 163 2.86 23.20 -3.62
C GLU A 163 2.23 22.70 -2.33
N THR A 164 1.30 21.74 -2.42
CA THR A 164 0.57 21.21 -1.27
C THR A 164 1.37 20.17 -0.49
N PHE A 165 2.10 19.29 -1.19
CA PHE A 165 2.78 18.14 -0.56
C PHE A 165 4.29 18.11 -0.79
N GLY A 166 4.88 19.17 -1.36
CA GLY A 166 6.30 19.18 -1.74
C GLY A 166 6.63 18.14 -2.81
N ALA A 167 5.65 17.78 -3.65
CA ALA A 167 5.78 16.65 -4.56
C ALA A 167 6.83 16.89 -5.66
N MET A 168 7.83 16.02 -5.76
CA MET A 168 8.86 16.10 -6.79
C MET A 168 9.46 14.74 -7.12
N TRP A 169 10.12 14.63 -8.27
CA TRP A 169 10.89 13.44 -8.59
C TRP A 169 12.10 13.32 -7.67
N LEU A 170 12.56 12.10 -7.40
CA LEU A 170 13.80 11.90 -6.64
C LEU A 170 15.00 12.53 -7.34
N SER A 171 15.07 12.44 -8.67
CA SER A 171 16.08 13.15 -9.46
C SER A 171 16.10 14.64 -9.15
N ASP A 172 14.95 15.32 -9.23
CA ASP A 172 14.78 16.73 -8.87
C ASP A 172 15.15 17.00 -7.40
N TYR A 173 14.75 16.11 -6.47
CA TYR A 173 15.03 16.26 -5.04
C TYR A 173 16.54 16.26 -4.76
N ILE A 174 17.28 15.36 -5.41
CA ILE A 174 18.73 15.26 -5.28
C ILE A 174 19.44 16.41 -6.00
N ASP A 175 19.12 16.68 -7.27
CA ASP A 175 19.85 17.66 -8.10
C ASP A 175 19.64 19.10 -7.61
N ASN A 176 18.47 19.39 -7.03
CA ASN A 176 18.21 20.70 -6.41
C ASN A 176 18.82 20.83 -5.00
N GLY A 177 19.58 19.84 -4.53
CA GLY A 177 20.34 19.91 -3.28
C GLY A 177 19.48 19.87 -2.01
N TYR A 178 18.28 19.28 -2.07
CA TYR A 178 17.45 19.13 -0.86
C TYR A 178 18.12 18.23 0.17
N ILE A 179 18.85 17.20 -0.28
CA ILE A 179 19.77 16.44 0.58
C ILE A 179 21.10 17.18 0.61
N LYS A 180 21.27 18.02 1.63
CA LYS A 180 22.57 18.64 1.89
C LYS A 180 23.54 17.54 2.29
N ASP A 181 24.69 17.47 1.61
CA ASP A 181 25.80 16.72 2.14
C ASP A 181 26.12 17.27 3.53
N ILE A 182 26.07 16.40 4.55
CA ILE A 182 26.68 16.72 5.83
C ILE A 182 28.16 16.85 5.50
N GLY A 183 28.64 18.09 5.46
CA GLY A 183 30.04 18.39 5.13
C GLY A 183 30.97 17.49 5.94
N ILE A 184 31.80 16.75 5.22
CA ILE A 184 33.06 16.23 5.75
C ILE A 184 34.06 17.39 5.76
#